data_AF-A0A813V2H7-F1
#
_entry.id   AF-A0A813V2H7-F1
#
_cell.length_a   1.000
_cell.length_b   1.000
_cell.length_c   1.000
_cell.angle_alpha   90.00
_cell.angle_beta   90.00
_cell.angle_gamma   90.00
#
_symmetry.space_group_name_H-M   'P 1'
#
loop_
_entity.id
_entity.type
_entity.pdbx_description
1 polymer ?
#
loop_
_entity_poly.entity_id
_entity_poly.type
_entity_poly.pdbx_seq_one_letter_code
_entity_poly.pdbx_strand_id
1 'polypeptide(L)'
;MIADDDHTILFDPSSLSISVNKVRSTTVQLVTPPGQYVNITFLYGNNDELTLNTHGYIDPLPNITFNQHITTQQIHIKARKAGHLIIGAQSEELNITQRDFVRIEISKSSTLNVFIQIIGWMYFLAWSISFYPQIILNFKRKSVIGLNFDFLTLNILGHFCYSVFNVTLYSSSAVQSEYYHAHPHGVIPVLLNDVVFACHAVFACLVTIFQCLFFERGKQRVSYTTRIIIKRKFQTLTLLYFYSYVKLLITLLKYWPQAWFNYRRKSTEGWSIGNILLDFTGGALSLLQMFMLAYNFNDWTSIFGSPTKFGLGVLSIFFDLIFIIQHYYLYRQPIVSDSFIRIERWLEHNAPHVSKKLNSPVLAPELQKAEKELGAHFPQSVKDAYLIHNGESTDSEGIFGLWRWLPLKEIVEWNNEQKRRERKYQFGDFKPSFMIPLLESADGNLRYVETSDETGEEETPVIEWSHDNPTRDVKYGSFSTYLSTFADRLEAGEFIYNTKEHLEGLMSKT
;
A
#
# COMPACT_ATOMS: atom_id res chain seq x y z
N MET A 1 24.16 -31.00 -15.95
CA MET A 1 24.91 -32.18 -15.54
C MET A 1 26.38 -31.83 -15.68
N ILE A 2 26.97 -31.28 -14.61
CA ILE A 2 28.41 -31.08 -14.48
C ILE A 2 28.82 -32.15 -13.46
N ALA A 3 29.80 -32.98 -13.80
CA ALA A 3 30.28 -34.08 -12.96
C ALA A 3 30.79 -33.54 -11.62
N ASP A 4 30.40 -34.22 -10.54
CA ASP A 4 30.59 -33.84 -9.13
C ASP A 4 31.76 -34.65 -8.54
N ASP A 5 32.92 -34.60 -9.20
CA ASP A 5 34.02 -35.59 -9.03
C ASP A 5 35.15 -35.15 -8.07
N ASP A 6 34.97 -34.11 -7.23
CA ASP A 6 36.07 -33.55 -6.40
C ASP A 6 35.76 -33.51 -4.89
N HIS A 7 34.60 -34.02 -4.45
CA HIS A 7 34.25 -34.11 -3.03
C HIS A 7 34.84 -35.38 -2.41
N THR A 8 35.56 -35.25 -1.30
CA THR A 8 36.15 -36.39 -0.56
C THR A 8 35.26 -36.79 0.62
N ILE A 9 34.64 -35.78 1.25
CA ILE A 9 33.72 -35.95 2.37
C ILE A 9 32.42 -35.20 2.10
N LEU A 10 31.30 -35.85 2.39
CA LEU A 10 29.96 -35.27 2.31
C LEU A 10 29.37 -35.12 3.70
N PHE A 11 28.80 -33.94 3.96
CA PHE A 11 27.96 -33.69 5.12
C PHE A 11 26.49 -33.72 4.71
N ASP A 12 25.70 -34.57 5.37
CA ASP A 12 24.25 -34.67 5.14
C ASP A 12 23.46 -34.43 6.45
N PRO A 13 22.74 -33.29 6.56
CA PRO A 13 22.58 -32.23 5.57
C PRO A 13 23.80 -31.30 5.46
N SER A 14 24.00 -30.65 4.30
CA SER A 14 25.11 -29.70 4.04
C SER A 14 24.97 -28.35 4.78
N SER A 15 23.79 -28.07 5.35
CA SER A 15 23.54 -26.95 6.25
C SER A 15 22.60 -27.34 7.39
N LEU A 16 22.83 -26.74 8.55
CA LEU A 16 22.14 -27.08 9.78
C LEU A 16 21.76 -25.83 10.57
N SER A 17 20.46 -25.66 10.83
CA SER A 17 19.97 -24.62 11.73
C SER A 17 19.71 -25.19 13.12
N ILE A 18 20.30 -24.59 14.15
CA ILE A 18 20.22 -25.02 15.55
C ILE A 18 19.88 -23.80 16.42
N SER A 19 19.16 -24.01 17.52
CA SER A 19 18.98 -22.96 18.53
C SER A 19 19.97 -23.13 19.67
N VAL A 20 20.39 -22.03 20.29
CA VAL A 20 21.27 -22.06 21.47
C VAL A 20 20.76 -23.07 22.51
N ASN A 21 21.68 -23.86 23.07
CA ASN A 21 21.44 -24.97 24.01
C ASN A 21 20.69 -26.19 23.45
N LYS A 22 20.44 -26.25 22.14
CA LYS A 22 19.93 -27.45 21.47
C LYS A 22 21.06 -28.26 20.82
N VAL A 23 20.77 -29.53 20.57
CA VAL A 23 21.66 -30.47 19.89
C VAL A 23 21.01 -30.89 18.59
N ARG A 24 21.78 -30.95 17.52
CA ARG A 24 21.32 -31.50 16.24
C ARG A 24 22.46 -32.30 15.61
N SER A 25 22.10 -33.39 14.93
CA SER A 25 23.07 -34.29 14.31
C SER A 25 23.25 -33.98 12.83
N THR A 26 24.45 -34.19 12.33
CA THR A 26 24.72 -34.30 10.89
C THR A 26 25.51 -35.58 10.62
N THR A 27 25.35 -36.12 9.43
CA THR A 27 26.06 -37.33 9.01
C THR A 27 27.27 -36.93 8.18
N VAL A 28 28.42 -37.53 8.48
CA VAL A 28 29.66 -37.38 7.72
C VAL A 28 29.89 -38.68 6.94
N GLN A 29 29.96 -38.59 5.62
CA GLN A 29 30.09 -39.73 4.72
C GLN A 29 31.36 -39.57 3.87
N LEU A 30 32.13 -40.65 3.75
CA LEU A 30 33.25 -40.74 2.83
C LEU A 30 32.72 -41.14 1.44
N VAL A 31 33.07 -40.38 0.40
CA VAL A 31 32.55 -40.62 -0.97
C VAL A 31 33.05 -41.96 -1.52
N THR A 32 34.30 -42.32 -1.22
CA THR A 32 34.91 -43.60 -1.62
C THR A 32 35.39 -44.35 -0.38
N PRO A 33 35.12 -45.66 -0.23
CA PRO A 33 35.60 -46.43 0.93
C PRO A 33 37.12 -46.36 1.07
N PRO A 34 37.65 -46.14 2.29
CA PRO A 34 39.08 -45.91 2.44
C PRO A 34 39.83 -47.25 2.43
N GLY A 35 40.97 -47.30 1.74
CA GLY A 35 41.85 -48.49 1.73
C GLY A 35 42.55 -48.73 3.08
N GLN A 36 42.64 -47.70 3.92
CA GLN A 36 43.28 -47.68 5.23
C GLN A 36 42.39 -46.99 6.27
N TYR A 37 42.80 -46.97 7.54
CA TYR A 37 42.13 -46.13 8.54
C TYR A 37 42.36 -44.66 8.21
N VAL A 38 41.30 -43.85 8.27
CA VAL A 38 41.34 -42.41 8.00
C VAL A 38 40.84 -41.68 9.23
N ASN A 39 41.66 -40.79 9.78
CA ASN A 39 41.30 -40.00 10.95
C ASN A 39 40.89 -38.59 10.52
N ILE A 40 39.68 -38.18 10.89
CA ILE A 40 39.16 -36.85 10.60
C ILE A 40 39.20 -35.99 11.85
N THR A 41 39.89 -34.86 11.74
CA THR A 41 39.84 -33.77 12.71
C THR A 41 38.96 -32.66 12.16
N PHE A 42 38.05 -32.14 12.98
CA PHE A 42 37.16 -31.05 12.57
C PHE A 42 37.83 -29.69 12.77
N LEU A 43 37.70 -28.85 11.75
CA LEU A 43 38.12 -27.45 11.79
C LEU A 43 36.89 -26.54 11.80
N TYR A 44 37.00 -25.40 12.46
CA TYR A 44 35.92 -24.47 12.74
C TYR A 44 36.36 -23.06 12.36
N GLY A 45 35.47 -22.31 11.73
CA GLY A 45 35.74 -20.92 11.41
C GLY A 45 34.80 -20.39 10.35
N ASN A 46 35.37 -19.56 9.49
CA ASN A 46 34.68 -18.91 8.37
C ASN A 46 35.24 -19.42 7.04
N ASN A 47 34.71 -18.92 5.91
CA ASN A 47 35.14 -19.32 4.56
C ASN A 47 36.64 -19.11 4.29
N ASP A 48 37.30 -18.20 5.01
CA ASP A 48 38.69 -17.81 4.73
C ASP A 48 39.72 -18.40 5.71
N GLU A 49 39.30 -18.79 6.92
CA GLU A 49 40.20 -19.31 7.96
C GLU A 49 39.47 -20.33 8.84
N LEU A 50 39.87 -21.59 8.73
CA LEU A 50 39.40 -22.70 9.56
C LEU A 50 40.47 -23.05 10.60
N THR A 51 40.09 -23.07 11.87
CA THR A 51 40.99 -23.32 13.01
C THR A 51 40.48 -24.47 13.86
N LEU A 52 41.26 -24.93 14.84
CA LEU A 52 40.80 -25.95 15.80
C LEU A 52 39.88 -25.37 16.90
N ASN A 53 39.63 -24.06 16.92
CA ASN A 53 38.88 -23.39 17.96
C ASN A 53 37.42 -23.16 17.54
N THR A 54 36.46 -23.63 18.34
CA THR A 54 35.03 -23.41 18.07
C THR A 54 34.58 -21.96 18.30
N HIS A 55 35.44 -21.10 18.85
CA HIS A 55 35.16 -19.73 19.28
C HIS A 55 33.93 -19.60 20.20
N GLY A 56 33.60 -20.69 20.90
CA GLY A 56 32.43 -20.78 21.80
C GLY A 56 31.08 -20.91 21.09
N TYR A 57 31.05 -21.11 19.77
CA TYR A 57 29.79 -21.33 19.03
C TYR A 57 29.17 -22.68 19.33
N ILE A 58 29.98 -23.74 19.38
CA ILE A 58 29.56 -25.11 19.67
C ILE A 58 30.50 -25.78 20.67
N ASP A 59 30.05 -26.89 21.25
CA ASP A 59 30.95 -27.82 21.96
C ASP A 59 31.92 -28.46 20.94
N PRO A 60 33.23 -28.61 21.27
CA PRO A 60 34.19 -29.27 20.39
C PRO A 60 33.76 -30.68 20.01
N LEU A 61 33.83 -30.98 18.71
CA LEU A 61 33.51 -32.30 18.19
C LEU A 61 34.69 -33.26 18.40
N PRO A 62 34.42 -34.52 18.76
CA PRO A 62 35.45 -35.55 18.82
C PRO A 62 35.92 -35.91 17.40
N ASN A 63 37.18 -36.33 17.27
CA ASN A 63 37.70 -36.88 16.03
C ASN A 63 36.96 -38.18 15.67
N ILE A 64 36.76 -38.42 14.38
CA ILE A 64 36.11 -39.63 13.87
C ILE A 64 37.07 -40.43 13.01
N THR A 65 36.97 -41.76 13.06
CA THR A 65 37.85 -42.64 12.30
C THR A 65 37.05 -43.53 11.35
N PHE A 66 37.34 -43.46 10.06
CA PHE A 66 36.73 -44.31 9.04
C PHE A 66 37.61 -45.54 8.75
N ASN A 67 36.97 -46.62 8.29
CA ASN A 67 37.65 -47.85 7.86
C ASN A 67 36.87 -48.51 6.70
N GLN A 68 37.34 -49.66 6.21
CA GLN A 68 36.72 -50.36 5.07
C GLN A 68 35.25 -50.77 5.28
N HIS A 69 34.79 -50.87 6.53
CA HIS A 69 33.41 -51.24 6.87
C HIS A 69 32.56 -50.05 7.37
N ILE A 70 33.19 -48.96 7.79
CA ILE A 70 32.56 -47.77 8.35
C ILE A 70 32.95 -46.60 7.47
N THR A 71 32.06 -46.23 6.54
CA THR A 71 32.21 -45.09 5.63
C THR A 71 31.27 -43.93 5.99
N THR A 72 30.44 -44.09 7.03
CA THR A 72 29.44 -43.11 7.45
C THR A 72 29.37 -43.05 8.96
N GLN A 73 29.41 -41.84 9.53
CA GLN A 73 29.29 -41.60 10.97
C GLN A 73 28.45 -40.36 11.28
N GLN A 74 27.70 -40.38 12.37
CA GLN A 74 26.98 -39.20 12.85
C GLN A 74 27.79 -38.41 13.86
N ILE A 75 27.75 -37.09 13.73
CA ILE A 75 28.29 -36.15 14.71
C ILE A 75 27.15 -35.35 15.35
N HIS A 76 27.23 -35.14 16.66
CA HIS A 76 26.24 -34.42 17.44
C HIS A 76 26.75 -33.02 17.77
N ILE A 77 26.08 -32.00 17.25
CA ILE A 77 26.50 -30.60 17.38
C ILE A 77 25.64 -29.93 18.44
N LYS A 78 26.25 -29.50 19.54
CA LYS A 78 25.58 -28.74 20.61
C LYS A 78 25.90 -27.25 20.50
N ALA A 79 24.87 -26.45 20.25
CA ALA A 79 25.01 -25.00 20.08
C ALA A 79 25.11 -24.25 21.42
N ARG A 80 26.02 -23.27 21.49
CA ARG A 80 26.32 -22.48 22.70
C ARG A 80 26.16 -20.98 22.51
N LYS A 81 26.55 -20.44 21.35
CA LYS A 81 26.48 -19.01 21.06
C LYS A 81 25.81 -18.80 19.70
N ALA A 82 24.92 -17.82 19.63
CA ALA A 82 24.25 -17.45 18.37
C ALA A 82 25.24 -16.84 17.38
N GLY A 83 25.04 -17.13 16.10
CA GLY A 83 25.91 -16.74 15.00
C GLY A 83 26.09 -17.85 13.99
N HIS A 84 27.19 -17.79 13.25
CA HIS A 84 27.49 -18.67 12.14
C HIS A 84 28.81 -19.37 12.38
N LEU A 85 28.86 -20.63 11.98
CA LEU A 85 30.06 -21.44 12.04
C LEU A 85 30.11 -22.36 10.83
N ILE A 86 31.26 -22.43 10.18
CA ILE A 86 31.55 -23.47 9.20
C ILE A 86 32.37 -24.55 9.89
N ILE A 87 31.98 -25.81 9.67
CA ILE A 87 32.75 -26.97 10.11
C ILE A 87 33.31 -27.64 8.88
N GLY A 88 34.63 -27.55 8.72
CA GLY A 88 35.39 -28.32 7.74
C GLY A 88 36.04 -29.54 8.37
N ALA A 89 36.79 -30.28 7.57
CA ALA A 89 37.50 -31.47 7.98
C ALA A 89 38.94 -31.47 7.47
N GLN A 90 39.85 -32.05 8.25
CA GLN A 90 41.25 -32.27 7.88
C GLN A 90 41.66 -33.71 8.23
N SER A 91 42.51 -34.29 7.38
CA SER A 91 43.07 -35.63 7.52
C SER A 91 44.50 -35.64 7.00
N GLU A 92 45.36 -36.49 7.56
CA GLU A 92 46.71 -36.73 7.03
C GLU A 92 46.68 -37.75 5.88
N GLU A 93 45.63 -38.58 5.85
CA GLU A 93 45.47 -39.71 4.94
C GLU A 93 44.68 -39.37 3.68
N LEU A 94 43.87 -38.30 3.71
CA LEU A 94 43.04 -37.84 2.60
C LEU A 94 43.20 -36.34 2.35
N ASN A 95 43.27 -35.97 1.07
CA ASN A 95 43.26 -34.59 0.65
C ASN A 95 41.83 -34.05 0.60
N ILE A 96 41.35 -33.52 1.74
CA ILE A 96 40.01 -32.95 1.87
C ILE A 96 40.01 -31.54 1.29
N THR A 97 39.08 -31.27 0.37
CA THR A 97 39.00 -29.95 -0.25
C THR A 97 38.37 -28.93 0.71
N GLN A 98 38.72 -27.65 0.56
CA GLN A 98 38.07 -26.55 1.32
C GLN A 98 36.57 -26.40 1.01
N ARG A 99 36.03 -27.17 0.05
CA ARG A 99 34.60 -27.22 -0.29
C ARG A 99 33.82 -28.27 0.50
N ASP A 100 34.52 -29.18 1.19
CA ASP A 100 33.93 -30.23 2.01
C ASP A 100 33.66 -29.67 3.42
N PHE A 101 32.54 -28.97 3.58
CA PHE A 101 32.14 -28.38 4.86
C PHE A 101 30.63 -28.45 5.11
N VAL A 102 30.24 -28.28 6.37
CA VAL A 102 28.84 -28.05 6.79
C VAL A 102 28.68 -26.65 7.38
N ARG A 103 27.61 -25.95 6.97
CA ARG A 103 27.26 -24.64 7.53
C ARG A 103 26.34 -24.78 8.72
N ILE A 104 26.69 -24.18 9.85
CA ILE A 104 25.90 -24.19 11.07
C ILE A 104 25.38 -22.77 11.33
N GLU A 105 24.06 -22.64 11.36
CA GLU A 105 23.38 -21.41 11.71
C GLU A 105 22.78 -21.54 13.11
N ILE A 106 23.27 -20.73 14.05
CA ILE A 106 22.86 -20.80 15.45
C ILE A 106 21.98 -19.59 15.77
N SER A 107 20.69 -19.86 15.97
CA SER A 107 19.72 -18.85 16.38
C SER A 107 19.59 -18.76 17.90
N LYS A 108 19.28 -17.57 18.44
CA LYS A 108 18.97 -17.40 19.86
C LYS A 108 17.68 -18.14 20.25
N SER A 109 16.66 -18.08 19.40
CA SER A 109 15.35 -18.67 19.69
C SER A 109 14.63 -19.18 18.43
N SER A 110 14.14 -20.42 18.51
CA SER A 110 13.23 -21.01 17.51
C SER A 110 11.88 -20.27 17.48
N THR A 111 11.38 -19.83 18.63
CA THR A 111 10.12 -19.08 18.72
C THR A 111 10.24 -17.74 17.98
N LEU A 112 11.39 -17.07 18.12
CA LEU A 112 11.65 -15.82 17.40
C LEU A 112 11.70 -16.04 15.88
N ASN A 113 12.24 -17.18 15.41
CA ASN A 113 12.17 -17.56 14.00
C ASN A 113 10.73 -17.70 13.49
N VAL A 114 9.80 -18.23 14.30
CA VAL A 114 8.38 -18.30 13.91
C VAL A 114 7.79 -16.90 13.75
N PHE A 115 8.05 -15.98 14.68
CA PHE A 115 7.60 -14.59 14.56
C PHE A 115 8.18 -13.88 13.33
N ILE A 116 9.46 -14.11 13.02
CA ILE A 116 10.13 -13.60 11.81
C ILE A 116 9.39 -14.06 10.55
N GLN A 117 8.96 -15.34 10.49
CA GLN A 117 8.18 -15.86 9.36
C GLN A 117 6.80 -15.21 9.29
N ILE A 118 6.08 -15.08 10.41
CA ILE A 118 4.75 -14.45 10.46
C ILE A 118 4.82 -13.01 9.95
N ILE A 119 5.75 -12.21 10.47
CA ILE A 119 5.95 -10.81 10.04
C ILE A 119 6.32 -10.74 8.56
N GLY A 120 7.13 -11.70 8.09
CA GLY A 120 7.46 -11.88 6.67
C GLY A 120 6.24 -12.01 5.78
N TRP A 121 5.32 -12.90 6.15
CA TRP A 121 4.08 -13.11 5.40
C TRP A 121 3.10 -11.95 5.55
N MET A 122 3.06 -11.28 6.69
CA MET A 122 2.23 -10.08 6.88
C MET A 122 2.65 -8.94 5.96
N TYR A 123 3.95 -8.63 5.86
CA TYR A 123 4.41 -7.57 4.96
C TYR A 123 4.17 -7.97 3.50
N PHE A 124 4.38 -9.24 3.14
CA PHE A 124 4.07 -9.75 1.81
C PHE A 124 2.60 -9.49 1.44
N LEU A 125 1.68 -9.79 2.36
CA LEU A 125 0.25 -9.55 2.14
C LEU A 125 -0.04 -8.06 1.99
N ALA A 126 0.49 -7.21 2.88
CA ALA A 126 0.29 -5.77 2.83
C ALA A 126 0.71 -5.18 1.48
N TRP A 127 1.94 -5.46 1.04
CA TRP A 127 2.40 -4.99 -0.27
C TRP A 127 1.66 -5.64 -1.44
N SER A 128 1.32 -6.93 -1.37
CA SER A 128 0.62 -7.63 -2.46
C SER A 128 -0.78 -7.06 -2.68
N ILE A 129 -1.53 -6.80 -1.61
CA ILE A 129 -2.89 -6.24 -1.69
C ILE A 129 -2.87 -4.88 -2.42
N SER A 130 -1.83 -4.06 -2.24
CA SER A 130 -1.71 -2.74 -2.88
C SER A 130 -1.77 -2.75 -4.42
N PHE A 131 -1.45 -3.89 -5.07
CA PHE A 131 -1.49 -3.99 -6.54
C PHE A 131 -2.91 -4.19 -7.09
N TYR A 132 -3.80 -4.81 -6.31
CA TYR A 132 -5.10 -5.27 -6.80
C TYR A 132 -6.12 -4.15 -7.06
N PRO A 133 -6.21 -3.05 -6.28
CA PRO A 133 -7.16 -1.98 -6.56
C PRO A 133 -7.09 -1.47 -8.00
N GLN A 134 -5.88 -1.23 -8.53
CA GLN A 134 -5.71 -0.77 -9.91
C GLN A 134 -6.11 -1.85 -10.93
N ILE A 135 -5.72 -3.10 -10.69
CA ILE A 135 -6.07 -4.24 -11.57
C ILE A 135 -7.59 -4.40 -11.64
N ILE A 136 -8.27 -4.35 -10.50
CA ILE A 136 -9.73 -4.47 -10.40
C ILE A 136 -10.40 -3.27 -11.07
N LEU A 137 -9.91 -2.04 -10.83
CA LEU A 137 -10.47 -0.84 -11.42
C LEU A 137 -10.39 -0.86 -12.96
N ASN A 138 -9.23 -1.20 -13.51
CA ASN A 138 -9.03 -1.37 -14.95
C ASN A 138 -10.01 -2.40 -15.52
N PHE A 139 -10.19 -3.53 -14.83
CA PHE A 139 -11.08 -4.61 -15.27
C PHE A 139 -12.55 -4.21 -15.24
N LYS A 140 -12.97 -3.46 -14.19
CA LYS A 140 -14.34 -2.93 -14.07
C LYS A 140 -14.64 -1.88 -15.13
N ARG A 141 -13.71 -0.94 -15.35
CA ARG A 141 -13.88 0.16 -16.32
C ARG A 141 -13.68 -0.25 -17.77
N LYS A 142 -13.05 -1.41 -18.03
CA LYS A 142 -12.57 -1.84 -19.36
C LYS A 142 -11.73 -0.77 -20.07
N SER A 143 -11.09 0.10 -19.28
CA SER A 143 -10.30 1.24 -19.72
C SER A 143 -9.11 1.41 -18.77
N VAL A 144 -7.95 1.72 -19.34
CA VAL A 144 -6.72 2.06 -18.62
C VAL A 144 -6.41 3.56 -18.71
N ILE A 145 -7.38 4.37 -19.17
CA ILE A 145 -7.24 5.82 -19.22
C ILE A 145 -7.07 6.37 -17.81
N GLY A 146 -5.94 7.05 -17.59
CA GLY A 146 -5.49 7.54 -16.28
C GLY A 146 -4.30 6.76 -15.70
N LEU A 147 -4.04 5.54 -16.16
CA LEU A 147 -2.84 4.79 -15.78
C LEU A 147 -1.61 5.34 -16.50
N ASN A 148 -0.57 5.71 -15.75
CA ASN A 148 0.68 6.17 -16.34
C ASN A 148 1.54 4.99 -16.86
N PHE A 149 1.75 4.92 -18.17
CA PHE A 149 2.51 3.84 -18.81
C PHE A 149 4.01 3.87 -18.46
N ASP A 150 4.58 5.03 -18.17
CA ASP A 150 5.95 5.13 -17.68
C ASP A 150 6.07 4.53 -16.28
N PHE A 151 5.09 4.81 -15.41
CA PHE A 151 5.05 4.26 -14.06
C PHE A 151 5.00 2.73 -14.08
N LEU A 152 4.12 2.16 -14.93
CA LEU A 152 3.99 0.71 -15.12
C LEU A 152 5.29 0.10 -15.68
N THR A 153 5.89 0.75 -16.69
CA THR A 153 7.11 0.26 -17.34
C THR A 153 8.31 0.28 -16.39
N LEU A 154 8.46 1.32 -15.58
CA LEU A 154 9.49 1.38 -14.55
C LEU A 154 9.21 0.38 -13.42
N ASN A 155 7.94 0.11 -13.09
CA ASN A 155 7.60 -0.89 -12.08
C ASN A 155 7.97 -2.31 -12.52
N ILE A 156 7.59 -2.72 -13.74
CA ILE A 156 7.95 -4.07 -14.21
C ILE A 156 9.46 -4.26 -14.26
N LEU A 157 10.22 -3.26 -14.73
CA LEU A 157 11.68 -3.31 -14.74
C LEU A 157 12.24 -3.47 -13.33
N GLY A 158 11.81 -2.62 -12.40
CA GLY A 158 12.27 -2.67 -11.01
C GLY A 158 11.90 -3.99 -10.31
N HIS A 159 10.68 -4.48 -10.48
CA HIS A 159 10.23 -5.74 -9.87
C HIS A 159 10.88 -6.96 -10.51
N PHE A 160 11.16 -6.94 -11.81
CA PHE A 160 11.90 -7.99 -12.49
C PHE A 160 13.34 -8.09 -11.95
N CYS A 161 14.04 -6.95 -11.88
CA CYS A 161 15.37 -6.86 -11.27
C CYS A 161 15.38 -7.38 -9.82
N TYR A 162 14.39 -6.99 -9.01
CA TYR A 162 14.26 -7.45 -7.64
C TYR A 162 13.94 -8.96 -7.54
N SER A 163 13.11 -9.49 -8.45
CA SER A 163 12.80 -10.92 -8.53
C SER A 163 14.02 -11.74 -8.91
N VAL A 164 14.80 -11.30 -9.92
CA VAL A 164 16.08 -11.95 -10.27
C VAL A 164 17.03 -11.97 -9.07
N PHE A 165 17.17 -10.86 -8.34
CA PHE A 165 18.00 -10.82 -7.13
C PHE A 165 17.54 -11.84 -6.07
N ASN A 166 16.26 -11.80 -5.67
CA ASN A 166 15.77 -12.67 -4.59
C ASN A 166 15.78 -14.14 -4.99
N VAL A 167 15.33 -14.48 -6.20
CA VAL A 167 15.33 -15.87 -6.70
C VAL A 167 16.76 -16.40 -6.76
N THR A 168 17.69 -15.64 -7.33
CA THR A 168 19.07 -16.10 -7.50
C THR A 168 19.77 -16.27 -6.16
N LEU A 169 19.69 -15.28 -5.26
CA LEU A 169 20.32 -15.35 -3.94
C LEU A 169 19.68 -16.44 -3.04
N TYR A 170 18.39 -16.71 -3.21
CA TYR A 170 17.69 -17.76 -2.46
C TYR A 170 17.98 -19.18 -2.98
N SER A 171 18.14 -19.37 -4.29
CA SER A 171 18.18 -20.72 -4.90
C SER A 171 19.55 -21.17 -5.39
N SER A 172 20.49 -20.25 -5.68
CA SER A 172 21.79 -20.61 -6.25
C SER A 172 22.86 -20.77 -5.19
N SER A 173 23.33 -22.01 -4.97
CA SER A 173 24.43 -22.30 -4.04
C SER A 173 25.74 -21.56 -4.40
N ALA A 174 25.98 -21.33 -5.70
CA ALA A 174 27.15 -20.58 -6.18
C ALA A 174 27.08 -19.11 -5.73
N VAL A 175 25.93 -18.45 -5.94
CA VAL A 175 25.73 -17.04 -5.54
C VAL A 175 25.69 -16.90 -4.02
N GLN A 176 25.13 -17.87 -3.30
CA GLN A 176 25.23 -17.90 -1.84
C GLN A 176 26.69 -18.00 -1.40
N SER A 177 27.50 -18.84 -2.04
CA SER A 177 28.93 -18.95 -1.73
C SER A 177 29.67 -17.63 -1.95
N GLU A 178 29.41 -16.94 -3.07
CA GLU A 178 29.96 -15.60 -3.32
C GLU A 178 29.51 -14.58 -2.26
N TYR A 179 28.23 -14.62 -1.87
CA TYR A 179 27.70 -13.76 -0.80
C TYR A 179 28.42 -13.99 0.52
N TYR A 180 28.61 -15.25 0.92
CA TYR A 180 29.29 -15.58 2.18
C TYR A 180 30.80 -15.31 2.10
N HIS A 181 31.43 -15.31 0.92
CA HIS A 181 32.80 -14.84 0.78
C HIS A 181 32.89 -13.32 1.00
N ALA A 182 31.92 -12.56 0.49
CA ALA A 182 31.84 -11.11 0.75
C ALA A 182 31.39 -10.77 2.18
N HIS A 183 30.62 -11.66 2.82
CA HIS A 183 30.08 -11.51 4.17
C HIS A 183 30.34 -12.80 4.98
N PRO A 184 31.56 -13.03 5.48
CA PRO A 184 31.95 -14.28 6.15
C PRO A 184 31.10 -14.66 7.37
N HIS A 185 30.51 -13.68 8.03
CA HIS A 185 29.61 -13.86 9.17
C HIS A 185 28.13 -13.63 8.84
N GLY A 186 27.80 -13.48 7.55
CA GLY A 186 26.51 -13.01 7.10
C GLY A 186 25.44 -14.10 6.98
N VAL A 187 24.20 -13.85 7.40
CA VAL A 187 23.01 -14.63 7.02
C VAL A 187 22.58 -14.25 5.60
N ILE A 188 22.03 -15.19 4.84
CA ILE A 188 21.30 -14.84 3.61
C ILE A 188 20.07 -14.01 3.98
N PRO A 189 20.01 -12.72 3.59
CA PRO A 189 18.98 -11.79 4.04
C PRO A 189 17.64 -11.95 3.27
N VAL A 190 17.53 -13.00 2.46
CA VAL A 190 16.38 -13.30 1.59
C VAL A 190 15.69 -14.56 2.09
N LEU A 191 14.42 -14.41 2.47
CA LEU A 191 13.54 -15.49 2.89
C LEU A 191 12.54 -15.82 1.80
N LEU A 192 11.81 -16.94 1.94
CA LEU A 192 10.86 -17.40 0.92
C LEU A 192 9.77 -16.36 0.61
N ASN A 193 9.26 -15.67 1.63
CA ASN A 193 8.28 -14.59 1.46
C ASN A 193 8.81 -13.44 0.59
N ASP A 194 10.12 -13.14 0.63
CA ASP A 194 10.74 -12.12 -0.24
C ASP A 194 10.73 -12.56 -1.71
N VAL A 195 11.02 -13.85 -1.97
CA VAL A 195 10.98 -14.45 -3.30
C VAL A 195 9.55 -14.42 -3.86
N VAL A 196 8.59 -14.88 -3.06
CA VAL A 196 7.17 -14.92 -3.45
C VAL A 196 6.65 -13.51 -3.70
N PHE A 197 6.97 -12.53 -2.85
CA PHE A 197 6.64 -11.13 -3.06
C PHE A 197 7.19 -10.61 -4.40
N ALA A 198 8.49 -10.79 -4.64
CA ALA A 198 9.14 -10.25 -5.82
C ALA A 198 8.56 -10.83 -7.12
N CYS A 199 8.31 -12.14 -7.15
CA CYS A 199 7.66 -12.81 -8.29
C CYS A 199 6.20 -12.38 -8.44
N HIS A 200 5.45 -12.25 -7.35
CA HIS A 200 4.07 -11.79 -7.36
C HIS A 200 3.95 -10.37 -7.93
N ALA A 201 4.83 -9.46 -7.54
CA ALA A 201 4.83 -8.09 -8.04
C ALA A 201 5.12 -8.01 -9.56
N VAL A 202 6.01 -8.89 -10.08
CA VAL A 202 6.20 -9.05 -11.54
C VAL A 202 4.91 -9.52 -12.19
N PHE A 203 4.28 -10.57 -11.65
CA PHE A 203 3.02 -11.10 -12.17
C PHE A 203 1.91 -10.04 -12.20
N ALA A 204 1.71 -9.28 -11.11
CA ALA A 204 0.72 -8.20 -11.05
C ALA A 204 0.99 -7.10 -12.09
N CYS A 205 2.26 -6.76 -12.33
CA CYS A 205 2.65 -5.83 -13.39
C CYS A 205 2.35 -6.41 -14.78
N LEU A 206 2.62 -7.70 -15.03
CA LEU A 206 2.29 -8.36 -16.29
C LEU A 206 0.78 -8.41 -16.56
N VAL A 207 -0.04 -8.67 -15.53
CA VAL A 207 -1.50 -8.59 -15.62
C VAL A 207 -1.93 -7.17 -16.00
N THR A 208 -1.35 -6.14 -15.39
CA THR A 208 -1.66 -4.75 -15.73
C THR A 208 -1.20 -4.39 -17.15
N ILE A 209 -0.05 -4.88 -17.60
CA ILE A 209 0.44 -4.71 -18.98
C ILE A 209 -0.54 -5.38 -19.95
N PHE A 210 -0.99 -6.60 -19.64
CA PHE A 210 -2.01 -7.30 -20.42
C PHE A 210 -3.28 -6.45 -20.53
N GLN A 211 -3.79 -5.88 -19.43
CA GLN A 211 -4.92 -4.95 -19.48
C GLN A 211 -4.66 -3.76 -20.41
N CYS A 212 -3.46 -3.17 -20.41
CA CYS A 212 -3.09 -2.08 -21.32
C CYS A 212 -3.04 -2.47 -22.81
N LEU A 213 -2.99 -3.77 -23.14
CA LEU A 213 -3.03 -4.26 -24.52
C LEU A 213 -4.47 -4.44 -25.02
N PHE A 214 -5.40 -4.81 -24.13
CA PHE A 214 -6.77 -5.19 -24.49
C PHE A 214 -7.83 -4.13 -24.17
N PHE A 215 -7.59 -3.26 -23.19
CA PHE A 215 -8.56 -2.23 -22.78
C PHE A 215 -8.30 -0.90 -23.48
N GLU A 216 -9.30 -0.03 -23.45
CA GLU A 216 -9.20 1.31 -24.02
C GLU A 216 -8.08 2.10 -23.35
N ARG A 217 -7.15 2.64 -24.15
CA ARG A 217 -5.95 3.36 -23.67
C ARG A 217 -5.76 4.75 -24.28
N GLY A 218 -6.70 5.18 -25.12
CA GLY A 218 -6.61 6.42 -25.88
C GLY A 218 -5.28 6.56 -26.64
N LYS A 219 -4.63 7.72 -26.52
CA LYS A 219 -3.34 8.06 -27.17
C LYS A 219 -2.12 7.85 -26.25
N GLN A 220 -2.28 7.22 -25.09
CA GLN A 220 -1.21 7.08 -24.11
C GLN A 220 -0.06 6.20 -24.65
N ARG A 221 1.18 6.66 -24.47
CA ARG A 221 2.40 5.95 -24.89
C ARG A 221 3.46 6.11 -23.82
N VAL A 222 4.34 5.12 -23.71
CA VAL A 222 5.57 5.22 -22.91
C VAL A 222 6.42 6.38 -23.45
N SER A 223 6.86 7.27 -22.58
CA SER A 223 7.65 8.45 -22.93
C SER A 223 9.03 8.08 -23.48
N TYR A 224 9.61 9.02 -24.22
CA TYR A 224 10.93 8.85 -24.82
C TYR A 224 12.03 8.62 -23.76
N THR A 225 11.95 9.34 -22.63
CA THR A 225 12.87 9.21 -21.49
C THR A 225 12.87 7.78 -20.95
N THR A 226 11.71 7.20 -20.69
CA THR A 226 11.58 5.82 -20.20
C THR A 226 12.12 4.81 -21.21
N ARG A 227 11.91 5.02 -22.51
CA ARG A 227 12.47 4.12 -23.55
C ARG A 227 14.00 4.14 -23.59
N ILE A 228 14.65 5.28 -23.35
CA ILE A 228 16.12 5.37 -23.25
C ILE A 228 16.62 4.57 -22.04
N ILE A 229 15.96 4.71 -20.89
CA ILE A 229 16.32 3.98 -19.65
C ILE A 229 16.30 2.46 -19.89
N ILE A 230 15.31 1.95 -20.62
CA ILE A 230 15.19 0.51 -20.95
C ILE A 230 16.22 0.06 -21.99
N LYS A 231 16.50 0.89 -23.00
CA LYS A 231 17.44 0.53 -24.08
C LYS A 231 18.89 0.44 -23.64
N ARG A 232 19.23 0.96 -22.46
CA ARG A 232 20.59 0.91 -21.92
C ARG A 232 20.92 -0.53 -21.52
N LYS A 233 21.75 -1.23 -22.32
CA LYS A 233 22.27 -2.56 -22.00
C LYS A 233 23.06 -2.49 -20.70
N PHE A 234 22.63 -3.21 -19.68
CA PHE A 234 23.38 -3.37 -18.43
C PHE A 234 24.37 -4.53 -18.62
N GLN A 235 25.57 -4.20 -19.09
CA GLN A 235 26.72 -5.11 -19.11
C GLN A 235 27.27 -5.22 -17.68
N THR A 236 27.30 -6.43 -17.10
CA THR A 236 28.37 -7.04 -16.25
C THR A 236 27.79 -7.76 -15.03
N LEU A 237 28.33 -8.94 -14.71
CA LEU A 237 27.97 -9.85 -13.61
C LEU A 237 28.04 -9.26 -12.17
N THR A 238 28.51 -8.03 -11.98
CA THR A 238 28.22 -7.16 -10.80
C THR A 238 26.74 -6.72 -10.76
N LEU A 239 25.87 -7.53 -11.37
CA LEU A 239 24.57 -7.23 -11.93
C LEU A 239 23.47 -7.23 -10.85
N LEU A 240 23.61 -8.11 -9.84
CA LEU A 240 22.58 -8.35 -8.84
C LEU A 240 22.39 -7.13 -7.92
N TYR A 241 23.46 -6.63 -7.31
CA TYR A 241 23.44 -5.41 -6.50
C TYR A 241 23.11 -4.18 -7.34
N PHE A 242 23.61 -4.09 -8.57
CA PHE A 242 23.24 -3.02 -9.50
C PHE A 242 21.71 -3.01 -9.78
N TYR A 243 21.12 -4.16 -10.08
CA TYR A 243 19.66 -4.32 -10.25
C TYR A 243 18.88 -3.97 -9.00
N SER A 244 19.45 -4.30 -7.84
CA SER A 244 18.94 -3.94 -6.54
C SER A 244 18.88 -2.40 -6.35
N TYR A 245 19.94 -1.67 -6.74
CA TYR A 245 19.96 -0.20 -6.68
C TYR A 245 19.07 0.47 -7.73
N VAL A 246 18.91 -0.13 -8.91
CA VAL A 246 17.97 0.36 -9.93
C VAL A 246 16.55 0.41 -9.38
N LYS A 247 16.12 -0.59 -8.61
CA LYS A 247 14.79 -0.58 -7.96
C LYS A 247 14.65 0.60 -7.00
N LEU A 248 15.65 0.85 -6.16
CA LEU A 248 15.63 1.98 -5.21
C LEU A 248 15.58 3.33 -5.93
N LEU A 249 16.38 3.50 -6.98
CA LEU A 249 16.36 4.71 -7.80
C LEU A 249 14.98 4.95 -8.43
N ILE A 250 14.36 3.89 -8.95
CA ILE A 250 13.01 3.98 -9.53
C ILE A 250 11.99 4.43 -8.47
N THR A 251 12.09 3.95 -7.23
CA THR A 251 11.24 4.39 -6.12
C THR A 251 11.42 5.90 -5.84
N LEU A 252 12.67 6.38 -5.77
CA LEU A 252 12.96 7.81 -5.58
C LEU A 252 12.40 8.69 -6.69
N LEU A 253 12.61 8.28 -7.95
CA LEU A 253 12.11 9.01 -9.12
C LEU A 253 10.58 9.09 -9.19
N LYS A 254 9.87 8.23 -8.44
CA LYS A 254 8.41 8.23 -8.36
C LYS A 254 7.90 9.07 -7.20
N TYR A 255 8.47 8.86 -6.01
CA TYR A 255 7.93 9.47 -4.80
C TYR A 255 8.28 10.95 -4.70
N TRP A 256 9.46 11.35 -5.17
CA TRP A 256 9.89 12.75 -5.10
C TRP A 256 8.99 13.69 -5.93
N PRO A 257 8.72 13.41 -7.23
CA PRO A 257 7.81 14.26 -8.00
C PRO A 257 6.40 14.28 -7.43
N GLN A 258 5.91 13.14 -6.90
CA GLN A 258 4.58 13.06 -6.31
C GLN A 258 4.46 13.95 -5.07
N ALA A 259 5.43 13.89 -4.15
CA ALA A 259 5.44 14.74 -2.95
C ALA A 259 5.47 16.23 -3.32
N TRP A 260 6.25 16.57 -4.35
CA TRP A 260 6.31 17.94 -4.87
C TRP A 260 5.01 18.38 -5.56
N PHE A 261 4.37 17.52 -6.34
CA PHE A 261 3.08 17.83 -6.98
C PHE A 261 1.98 18.06 -5.95
N ASN A 262 1.90 17.23 -4.91
CA ASN A 262 0.97 17.44 -3.80
C ASN A 262 1.22 18.80 -3.14
N TYR A 263 2.49 19.13 -2.87
CA TYR A 263 2.87 20.42 -2.28
C TYR A 263 2.49 21.61 -3.18
N ARG A 264 2.70 21.50 -4.49
CA ARG A 264 2.39 22.56 -5.46
C ARG A 264 0.89 22.74 -5.65
N ARG A 265 0.11 21.65 -5.66
CA ARG A 265 -1.35 21.68 -5.86
C ARG A 265 -2.13 21.94 -4.58
N LYS A 266 -1.50 21.78 -3.41
CA LYS A 266 -2.18 21.82 -2.09
C LYS A 266 -3.37 20.84 -2.02
N SER A 267 -3.25 19.72 -2.72
CA SER A 267 -4.25 18.66 -2.79
C SER A 267 -3.55 17.32 -2.98
N THR A 268 -4.12 16.27 -2.43
CA THR A 268 -3.68 14.88 -2.60
C THR A 268 -4.67 14.06 -3.43
N GLU A 269 -5.60 14.73 -4.12
CA GLU A 269 -6.56 14.06 -5.00
C GLU A 269 -5.88 13.38 -6.20
N GLY A 270 -6.49 12.27 -6.64
CA GLY A 270 -6.08 11.53 -7.83
C GLY A 270 -5.31 10.24 -7.57
N TRP A 271 -5.16 9.81 -6.31
CA TRP A 271 -4.57 8.52 -5.98
C TRP A 271 -5.07 7.99 -4.62
N SER A 272 -5.05 6.66 -4.44
CA SER A 272 -5.61 6.00 -3.26
C SER A 272 -4.66 6.09 -2.06
N ILE A 273 -5.07 6.77 -0.99
CA ILE A 273 -4.33 6.80 0.29
C ILE A 273 -4.19 5.41 0.90
N GLY A 274 -5.15 4.50 0.65
CA GLY A 274 -5.09 3.12 1.14
C GLY A 274 -3.85 2.37 0.63
N ASN A 275 -3.42 2.63 -0.61
CA ASN A 275 -2.19 2.05 -1.13
C ASN A 275 -0.95 2.53 -0.37
N ILE A 276 -0.93 3.78 0.08
CA ILE A 276 0.17 4.32 0.88
C ILE A 276 0.20 3.73 2.29
N LEU A 277 -0.96 3.54 2.91
CA LEU A 277 -1.01 2.89 4.21
C LEU A 277 -0.52 1.44 4.14
N LEU A 278 -0.86 0.73 3.06
CA LEU A 278 -0.36 -0.62 2.80
C LEU A 278 1.14 -0.65 2.47
N ASP A 279 1.65 0.34 1.72
CA ASP A 279 3.10 0.46 1.45
C ASP A 279 3.87 0.72 2.74
N PHE A 280 3.42 1.67 3.55
CA PHE A 280 4.00 1.98 4.87
C PHE A 280 4.03 0.74 5.77
N THR A 281 2.91 0.01 5.84
CA THR A 281 2.78 -1.19 6.65
C THR A 281 3.74 -2.27 6.15
N GLY A 282 3.84 -2.48 4.84
CA GLY A 282 4.78 -3.41 4.24
C GLY A 282 6.24 -3.02 4.48
N GLY A 283 6.59 -1.75 4.33
CA GLY A 283 7.93 -1.22 4.58
C GLY A 283 8.36 -1.37 6.04
N ALA A 284 7.48 -1.02 6.98
CA ALA A 284 7.71 -1.14 8.42
C ALA A 284 7.91 -2.59 8.86
N LEU A 285 7.02 -3.49 8.42
CA LEU A 285 7.10 -4.92 8.77
C LEU A 285 8.30 -5.60 8.10
N SER A 286 8.66 -5.21 6.87
CA SER A 286 9.87 -5.70 6.19
C SER A 286 11.15 -5.32 6.96
N LEU A 287 11.28 -4.07 7.40
CA LEU A 287 12.41 -3.66 8.24
C LEU A 287 12.41 -4.36 9.60
N LEU A 288 11.24 -4.49 10.23
CA LEU A 288 11.12 -5.22 11.50
C LEU A 288 11.60 -6.68 11.35
N GLN A 289 11.22 -7.35 10.25
CA GLN A 289 11.70 -8.70 9.96
C GLN A 289 13.23 -8.75 9.86
N MET A 290 13.86 -7.79 9.17
CA MET A 290 15.32 -7.74 9.03
C MET A 290 16.02 -7.50 10.38
N PHE A 291 15.51 -6.59 11.21
CA PHE A 291 16.07 -6.34 12.54
C PHE A 291 15.92 -7.56 13.46
N MET A 292 14.78 -8.25 13.41
CA MET A 292 14.57 -9.46 14.19
C MET A 292 15.49 -10.61 13.73
N LEU A 293 15.71 -10.75 12.42
CA LEU A 293 16.66 -11.73 11.87
C LEU A 293 18.08 -11.45 12.35
N ALA A 294 18.54 -10.21 12.20
CA ALA A 294 19.86 -9.77 12.66
C ALA A 294 20.05 -9.99 14.16
N TYR A 295 19.02 -9.67 14.95
CA TYR A 295 19.04 -9.93 16.39
C TYR A 295 19.10 -11.42 16.72
N ASN A 296 18.30 -12.27 16.04
CA ASN A 296 18.19 -13.70 16.36
C ASN A 296 19.48 -14.46 16.03
N PHE A 297 20.19 -14.07 14.97
CA PHE A 297 21.46 -14.67 14.57
C PHE A 297 22.68 -13.90 15.09
N ASN A 298 22.49 -12.78 15.78
CA ASN A 298 23.56 -11.90 16.24
C ASN A 298 24.46 -11.39 15.08
N ASP A 299 23.83 -11.08 13.96
CA ASP A 299 24.46 -10.61 12.74
C ASP A 299 23.76 -9.34 12.22
N TRP A 300 24.27 -8.19 12.64
CA TRP A 300 23.76 -6.88 12.22
C TRP A 300 24.29 -6.45 10.84
N THR A 301 25.37 -7.07 10.38
CA THR A 301 26.01 -6.69 9.11
C THR A 301 25.18 -7.12 7.91
N SER A 302 24.48 -8.27 8.00
CA SER A 302 23.62 -8.76 6.91
C SER A 302 22.35 -7.96 6.67
N ILE A 303 22.01 -7.00 7.54
CA ILE A 303 20.94 -6.03 7.24
C ILE A 303 21.26 -5.31 5.91
N PHE A 304 22.54 -4.99 5.68
CA PHE A 304 22.97 -4.33 4.44
C PHE A 304 23.27 -5.31 3.30
N GLY A 305 23.22 -6.62 3.56
CA GLY A 305 23.40 -7.67 2.55
C GLY A 305 22.28 -7.71 1.51
N SER A 306 21.07 -7.23 1.87
CA SER A 306 19.97 -6.94 0.93
C SER A 306 19.68 -5.44 0.90
N PRO A 307 20.50 -4.64 0.17
CA PRO A 307 20.38 -3.20 0.18
C PRO A 307 19.03 -2.74 -0.39
N THR A 308 18.41 -3.53 -1.27
CA THR A 308 17.06 -3.20 -1.77
C THR A 308 15.98 -3.43 -0.74
N LYS A 309 15.99 -4.53 0.02
CA LYS A 309 14.94 -4.77 1.01
C LYS A 309 14.99 -3.71 2.12
N PHE A 310 16.20 -3.45 2.62
CA PHE A 310 16.43 -2.39 3.61
C PHE A 310 16.08 -1.01 3.04
N GLY A 311 16.65 -0.65 1.88
CA GLY A 311 16.42 0.64 1.25
C GLY A 311 14.96 0.88 0.85
N LEU A 312 14.26 -0.16 0.38
CA LEU A 312 12.85 -0.06 0.00
C LEU A 312 11.99 0.20 1.23
N GLY A 313 12.25 -0.50 2.34
CA GLY A 313 11.56 -0.26 3.60
C GLY A 313 11.78 1.15 4.14
N VAL A 314 13.03 1.64 4.16
CA VAL A 314 13.36 3.00 4.63
C VAL A 314 12.72 4.07 3.75
N LEU A 315 12.86 3.93 2.42
CA LEU A 315 12.32 4.92 1.48
C LEU A 315 10.79 4.94 1.48
N SER A 316 10.13 3.77 1.53
CA SER A 316 8.67 3.69 1.66
C SER A 316 8.22 4.42 2.92
N ILE A 317 8.70 4.03 4.11
CA ILE A 317 8.31 4.68 5.37
C ILE A 317 8.50 6.19 5.32
N PHE A 318 9.65 6.67 4.82
CA PHE A 318 9.93 8.10 4.74
C PHE A 318 8.93 8.87 3.87
N PHE A 319 8.71 8.42 2.63
CA PHE A 319 7.80 9.10 1.72
C PHE A 319 6.34 8.90 2.10
N ASP A 320 5.98 7.74 2.61
CA ASP A 320 4.63 7.44 3.05
C ASP A 320 4.24 8.33 4.23
N LEU A 321 5.14 8.60 5.17
CA LEU A 321 4.91 9.59 6.22
C LEU A 321 4.67 10.99 5.63
N ILE A 322 5.44 11.40 4.62
CA ILE A 322 5.19 12.68 3.93
C ILE A 322 3.79 12.69 3.31
N PHE A 323 3.39 11.61 2.63
CA PHE A 323 2.09 11.52 1.98
C PHE A 323 0.92 11.49 2.97
N ILE A 324 1.06 10.75 4.07
CA ILE A 324 0.10 10.70 5.18
C ILE A 324 -0.06 12.09 5.81
N ILE A 325 1.05 12.79 6.07
CA ILE A 325 1.03 14.17 6.58
C ILE A 325 0.36 15.11 5.57
N GLN A 326 0.71 15.02 4.30
CA GLN A 326 0.10 15.81 3.23
C GLN A 326 -1.42 15.57 3.14
N HIS A 327 -1.87 14.32 3.25
CA HIS A 327 -3.27 13.95 3.07
C HIS A 327 -4.15 14.27 4.28
N TYR A 328 -3.74 13.85 5.48
CA TYR A 328 -4.58 13.95 6.68
C TYR A 328 -4.43 15.27 7.44
N TYR A 329 -3.29 15.96 7.30
CA TYR A 329 -3.00 17.16 8.08
C TYR A 329 -2.91 18.43 7.22
N LEU A 330 -2.08 18.44 6.16
CA LEU A 330 -1.78 19.68 5.44
C LEU A 330 -2.82 20.05 4.37
N TYR A 331 -3.32 19.07 3.62
CA TYR A 331 -4.21 19.28 2.47
C TYR A 331 -5.56 18.58 2.65
N ARG A 332 -6.00 18.46 3.90
CA ARG A 332 -7.32 17.94 4.23
C ARG A 332 -8.36 18.95 3.77
N GLN A 333 -9.11 18.60 2.72
CA GLN A 333 -10.24 19.41 2.29
C GLN A 333 -11.42 19.19 3.24
N PRO A 334 -12.19 20.25 3.60
CA PRO A 334 -13.47 20.09 4.26
C PRO A 334 -14.39 19.21 3.41
N ILE A 335 -15.20 18.36 4.05
CA ILE A 335 -16.08 17.38 3.38
C ILE A 335 -16.98 18.06 2.34
N VAL A 336 -17.49 19.25 2.66
CA VAL A 336 -18.36 20.03 1.77
C VAL A 336 -17.61 20.48 0.52
N SER A 337 -16.40 21.04 0.67
CA SER A 337 -15.57 21.47 -0.46
C SER A 337 -15.16 20.30 -1.35
N ASP A 338 -14.75 19.17 -0.77
CA ASP A 338 -14.43 17.94 -1.51
C ASP A 338 -15.64 17.43 -2.31
N SER A 339 -16.82 17.42 -1.67
CA SER A 339 -18.06 16.97 -2.33
C SER A 339 -18.40 17.84 -3.53
N PHE A 340 -18.32 19.18 -3.41
CA PHE A 340 -18.59 20.07 -4.55
C PHE A 340 -17.56 19.93 -5.67
N ILE A 341 -16.27 19.81 -5.35
CA ILE A 341 -15.24 19.55 -6.37
C ILE A 341 -15.58 18.29 -7.20
N ARG A 342 -16.05 17.23 -6.54
CA ARG A 342 -16.43 15.97 -7.20
C ARG A 342 -17.71 16.13 -8.04
N ILE A 343 -18.73 16.80 -7.48
CA ILE A 343 -20.00 17.09 -8.16
C ILE A 343 -19.77 17.97 -9.40
N GLU A 344 -19.06 19.08 -9.28
CA GLU A 344 -18.75 20.01 -10.37
C GLU A 344 -18.01 19.30 -11.50
N ARG A 345 -16.93 18.56 -11.19
CA ARG A 345 -16.18 17.80 -12.21
C ARG A 345 -17.05 16.80 -12.95
N TRP A 346 -17.94 16.12 -12.24
CA TRP A 346 -18.87 15.18 -12.86
C TRP A 346 -19.85 15.93 -13.77
N LEU A 347 -20.43 17.05 -13.31
CA LEU A 347 -21.38 17.86 -14.07
C LEU A 347 -20.72 18.47 -15.32
N GLU A 348 -19.53 19.05 -15.20
CA GLU A 348 -18.78 19.60 -16.34
C GLU A 348 -18.55 18.56 -17.45
N HIS A 349 -18.29 17.31 -17.06
CA HIS A 349 -18.02 16.22 -17.99
C HIS A 349 -19.30 15.61 -18.59
N ASN A 350 -20.34 15.40 -17.78
CA ASN A 350 -21.51 14.61 -18.15
C ASN A 350 -22.77 15.44 -18.43
N ALA A 351 -22.92 16.60 -17.79
CA ALA A 351 -24.11 17.44 -17.83
C ALA A 351 -23.74 18.95 -17.77
N PRO A 352 -22.99 19.49 -18.75
CA PRO A 352 -22.46 20.86 -18.69
C PRO A 352 -23.55 21.94 -18.69
N HIS A 353 -24.77 21.63 -19.14
CA HIS A 353 -25.91 22.54 -19.04
C HIS A 353 -26.41 22.67 -17.59
N VAL A 354 -26.42 21.55 -16.84
CA VAL A 354 -26.80 21.50 -15.43
C VAL A 354 -25.77 22.21 -14.57
N SER A 355 -24.47 22.03 -14.88
CA SER A 355 -23.37 22.77 -14.21
C SER A 355 -23.59 24.29 -14.22
N LYS A 356 -24.13 24.85 -15.32
CA LYS A 356 -24.39 26.29 -15.45
C LYS A 356 -25.58 26.80 -14.63
N LYS A 357 -26.39 25.91 -14.06
CA LYS A 357 -27.53 26.26 -13.20
C LYS A 357 -27.10 26.54 -11.76
N LEU A 358 -25.88 26.16 -11.36
CA LEU A 358 -25.32 26.49 -10.06
C LEU A 358 -25.02 28.00 -9.99
N ASN A 359 -25.54 28.66 -8.96
CA ASN A 359 -25.30 30.08 -8.76
C ASN A 359 -23.89 30.35 -8.19
N SER A 360 -23.43 31.59 -8.37
CA SER A 360 -22.19 32.07 -7.74
C SER A 360 -22.24 31.96 -6.20
N PRO A 361 -21.07 31.85 -5.53
CA PRO A 361 -20.97 31.85 -4.08
C PRO A 361 -21.70 33.01 -3.39
N VAL A 362 -22.26 32.74 -2.20
CA VAL A 362 -22.74 33.79 -1.29
C VAL A 362 -21.56 34.46 -0.59
N LEU A 363 -21.65 35.78 -0.38
CA LEU A 363 -20.68 36.49 0.47
C LEU A 363 -21.04 36.31 1.96
N ALA A 364 -20.05 36.11 2.83
CA ALA A 364 -20.29 35.91 4.26
C ALA A 364 -21.23 36.95 4.94
N PRO A 365 -21.19 38.26 4.60
CA PRO A 365 -22.16 39.23 5.14
C PRO A 365 -23.61 39.00 4.68
N GLU A 366 -23.82 38.48 3.47
CA GLU A 366 -25.16 38.16 2.95
C GLU A 366 -25.75 36.95 3.67
N LEU A 367 -24.92 35.95 3.97
CA LEU A 367 -25.30 34.78 4.75
C LEU A 367 -25.73 35.19 6.17
N GLN A 368 -24.95 36.03 6.84
CA GLN A 368 -25.28 36.56 8.17
C GLN A 368 -26.58 37.37 8.16
N LYS A 369 -26.82 38.14 7.08
CA LYS A 369 -28.07 38.87 6.91
C LYS A 369 -29.26 37.91 6.78
N ALA A 370 -29.12 36.83 6.00
CA ALA A 370 -30.16 35.82 5.86
C ALA A 370 -30.47 35.12 7.20
N GLU A 371 -29.46 34.70 7.96
CA GLU A 371 -29.63 34.12 9.30
C GLU A 371 -30.42 35.07 10.23
N LYS A 372 -30.06 36.36 10.23
CA LYS A 372 -30.75 37.38 11.03
C LYS A 372 -32.21 37.60 10.62
N GLU A 373 -32.51 37.60 9.33
CA GLU A 373 -33.89 37.74 8.83
C GLU A 373 -34.73 36.47 9.10
N LEU A 374 -34.10 35.30 9.02
CA LEU A 374 -34.74 34.04 9.34
C LEU A 374 -35.03 33.93 10.84
N GLY A 375 -34.14 34.43 11.68
CA GLY A 375 -34.12 34.19 13.11
C GLY A 375 -33.61 32.79 13.45
N ALA A 376 -32.68 32.28 12.64
CA ALA A 376 -32.11 30.93 12.73
C ALA A 376 -30.61 30.97 12.44
N HIS A 377 -29.87 30.03 13.03
CA HIS A 377 -28.45 29.79 12.77
C HIS A 377 -28.30 28.59 11.85
N PHE A 378 -27.54 28.74 10.76
CA PHE A 378 -27.29 27.66 9.83
C PHE A 378 -26.22 26.70 10.39
N PRO A 379 -26.40 25.38 10.22
CA PRO A 379 -25.34 24.41 10.47
C PRO A 379 -24.07 24.72 9.66
N GLN A 380 -22.90 24.36 10.18
CA GLN A 380 -21.62 24.69 9.54
C GLN A 380 -21.52 24.17 8.10
N SER A 381 -21.94 22.93 7.85
CA SER A 381 -21.91 22.34 6.52
C SER A 381 -22.80 23.06 5.50
N VAL A 382 -23.90 23.67 5.96
CA VAL A 382 -24.79 24.48 5.12
C VAL A 382 -24.12 25.82 4.79
N LYS A 383 -23.52 26.48 5.78
CA LYS A 383 -22.76 27.72 5.58
C LYS A 383 -21.64 27.50 4.56
N ASP A 384 -20.83 26.45 4.74
CA ASP A 384 -19.74 26.10 3.85
C ASP A 384 -20.23 25.84 2.41
N ALA A 385 -21.40 25.22 2.25
CA ALA A 385 -21.98 24.96 0.93
C ALA A 385 -22.41 26.25 0.22
N TYR A 386 -23.10 27.16 0.93
CA TYR A 386 -23.52 28.45 0.36
C TYR A 386 -22.34 29.37 0.02
N LEU A 387 -21.21 29.22 0.73
CA LEU A 387 -19.95 29.89 0.39
C LEU A 387 -19.27 29.31 -0.87
N ILE A 388 -19.78 28.22 -1.44
CA ILE A 388 -19.34 27.65 -2.72
C ILE A 388 -20.38 27.94 -3.82
N HIS A 389 -21.67 27.70 -3.57
CA HIS A 389 -22.75 28.05 -4.50
C HIS A 389 -24.00 28.54 -3.77
N ASN A 390 -24.64 29.60 -4.27
CA ASN A 390 -25.92 30.09 -3.74
C ASN A 390 -27.12 29.30 -4.28
N GLY A 391 -27.16 27.99 -4.05
CA GLY A 391 -28.17 27.13 -4.65
C GLY A 391 -28.13 27.13 -6.18
N GLU A 392 -29.29 26.89 -6.79
CA GLU A 392 -29.48 26.80 -8.23
C GLU A 392 -30.36 27.93 -8.77
N SER A 393 -30.30 28.19 -10.06
CA SER A 393 -31.19 29.16 -10.72
C SER A 393 -32.66 28.73 -10.62
N THR A 394 -33.58 29.70 -10.68
CA THR A 394 -35.03 29.46 -10.54
C THR A 394 -35.61 28.56 -11.64
N ASP A 395 -34.95 28.48 -12.79
CA ASP A 395 -35.29 27.64 -13.94
C ASP A 395 -34.51 26.30 -13.93
N SER A 396 -33.87 25.94 -12.81
CA SER A 396 -33.28 24.63 -12.64
C SER A 396 -34.33 23.61 -12.23
N GLU A 397 -34.24 22.39 -12.78
CA GLU A 397 -35.05 21.25 -12.35
C GLU A 397 -34.42 20.45 -11.21
N GLY A 398 -33.23 20.85 -10.75
CA GLY A 398 -32.57 20.28 -9.60
C GLY A 398 -31.41 19.35 -9.93
N ILE A 399 -30.22 19.70 -9.44
CA ILE A 399 -29.02 18.89 -9.63
C ILE A 399 -29.03 17.64 -8.75
N PHE A 400 -29.75 17.64 -7.64
CA PHE A 400 -29.68 16.56 -6.66
C PHE A 400 -30.74 15.46 -6.89
N GLY A 401 -30.86 14.98 -8.12
CA GLY A 401 -31.87 13.96 -8.45
C GLY A 401 -33.27 14.53 -8.55
N LEU A 402 -33.46 15.62 -9.29
CA LEU A 402 -34.70 16.41 -9.38
C LEU A 402 -35.11 17.14 -8.08
N TRP A 403 -34.15 17.32 -7.18
CA TRP A 403 -34.27 18.19 -6.02
C TRP A 403 -33.49 19.47 -6.29
N ARG A 404 -34.21 20.59 -6.40
CA ARG A 404 -33.65 21.92 -6.64
C ARG A 404 -33.14 22.52 -5.34
N TRP A 405 -31.87 22.90 -5.33
CA TRP A 405 -31.26 23.57 -4.20
C TRP A 405 -31.60 25.06 -4.20
N LEU A 406 -32.29 25.51 -3.16
CA LEU A 406 -32.87 26.84 -3.06
C LEU A 406 -31.79 27.90 -2.80
N PRO A 407 -31.79 29.02 -3.53
CA PRO A 407 -31.01 30.22 -3.18
C PRO A 407 -31.46 30.80 -1.85
N LEU A 408 -30.54 31.44 -1.11
CA LEU A 408 -30.86 32.05 0.20
C LEU A 408 -32.04 33.02 0.17
N LYS A 409 -32.19 33.76 -0.93
CA LYS A 409 -33.29 34.69 -1.13
C LYS A 409 -34.65 33.97 -1.07
N GLU A 410 -34.78 32.84 -1.74
CA GLU A 410 -36.02 32.05 -1.77
C GLU A 410 -36.32 31.43 -0.40
N ILE A 411 -35.28 31.02 0.35
CA ILE A 411 -35.42 30.52 1.72
C ILE A 411 -36.00 31.61 2.64
N VAL A 412 -35.48 32.83 2.54
CA VAL A 412 -35.97 33.98 3.31
C VAL A 412 -37.41 34.34 2.93
N GLU A 413 -37.72 34.38 1.63
CA GLU A 413 -39.07 34.65 1.12
C GLU A 413 -40.07 33.59 1.58
N TRP A 414 -39.70 32.31 1.50
CA TRP A 414 -40.51 31.20 2.00
C TRP A 414 -40.81 31.37 3.49
N ASN A 415 -39.80 31.63 4.32
CA ASN A 415 -39.98 31.80 5.76
C ASN A 415 -40.91 32.99 6.09
N ASN A 416 -40.77 34.09 5.36
CA ASN A 416 -41.64 35.27 5.53
C ASN A 416 -43.10 34.96 5.20
N GLU A 417 -43.36 34.19 4.14
CA GLU A 417 -44.71 33.74 3.79
C GLU A 417 -45.27 32.77 4.85
N GLN A 418 -44.45 31.84 5.38
CA GLN A 418 -44.91 30.94 6.44
C GLN A 418 -45.25 31.70 7.73
N LYS A 419 -44.41 32.64 8.17
CA LYS A 419 -44.72 33.53 9.31
C LYS A 419 -46.02 34.32 9.10
N ARG A 420 -46.33 34.71 7.85
CA ARG A 420 -47.60 35.38 7.50
C ARG A 420 -48.79 34.44 7.60
N ARG A 421 -48.66 33.20 7.13
CA ARG A 421 -49.71 32.16 7.22
C ARG A 421 -50.00 31.78 8.66
N GLU A 422 -48.96 31.57 9.47
CA GLU A 422 -49.11 31.26 10.90
C GLU A 422 -49.89 32.35 11.64
N ARG A 423 -49.56 33.63 11.43
CA ARG A 423 -50.31 34.77 11.98
C ARG A 423 -51.78 34.81 11.54
N LYS A 424 -52.07 34.37 10.31
CA LYS A 424 -53.43 34.42 9.73
C LYS A 424 -54.31 33.25 10.17
N TYR A 425 -53.73 32.06 10.33
CA TYR A 425 -54.48 30.81 10.49
C TYR A 425 -54.26 30.10 11.84
N GLN A 426 -53.38 30.62 12.71
CA GLN A 426 -53.13 30.11 14.08
C GLN A 426 -52.86 28.59 14.13
N PHE A 427 -51.99 28.08 13.25
CA PHE A 427 -51.53 26.69 13.33
C PHE A 427 -50.71 26.49 14.61
N GLY A 428 -51.27 25.79 15.60
CA GLY A 428 -50.74 25.72 16.96
C GLY A 428 -49.37 25.03 17.13
N ASP A 429 -48.96 24.18 16.18
CA ASP A 429 -47.78 23.31 16.33
C ASP A 429 -46.72 23.44 15.21
N PHE A 430 -47.00 24.16 14.13
CA PHE A 430 -46.04 24.36 13.05
C PHE A 430 -45.21 25.63 13.32
N LYS A 431 -43.92 25.45 13.64
CA LYS A 431 -42.99 26.57 13.91
C LYS A 431 -41.98 26.73 12.76
N PRO A 432 -42.31 27.46 11.68
CA PRO A 432 -41.46 27.62 10.50
C PRO A 432 -40.11 28.27 10.82
N SER A 433 -40.01 29.01 11.94
CA SER A 433 -38.77 29.66 12.39
C SER A 433 -37.60 28.71 12.67
N PHE A 434 -37.85 27.40 12.83
CA PHE A 434 -36.79 26.41 13.02
C PHE A 434 -36.41 25.66 11.74
N MET A 435 -37.18 25.80 10.67
CA MET A 435 -37.04 25.02 9.43
C MET A 435 -36.35 25.85 8.35
N ILE A 436 -35.20 25.38 7.89
CA ILE A 436 -34.42 26.00 6.82
C ILE A 436 -34.56 25.09 5.59
N PRO A 437 -35.51 25.34 4.68
CA PRO A 437 -35.68 24.53 3.48
C PRO A 437 -34.47 24.70 2.56
N LEU A 438 -33.74 23.62 2.34
CA LEU A 438 -32.58 23.62 1.46
C LEU A 438 -32.97 23.18 0.06
N LEU A 439 -33.74 22.09 -0.06
CA LEU A 439 -34.07 21.51 -1.35
C LEU A 439 -35.57 21.40 -1.54
N GLU A 440 -36.01 21.57 -2.77
CA GLU A 440 -37.41 21.45 -3.19
C GLU A 440 -37.53 20.46 -4.35
N SER A 441 -38.43 19.49 -4.23
CA SER A 441 -38.77 18.58 -5.32
C SER A 441 -39.80 19.21 -6.27
N ALA A 442 -39.90 18.71 -7.51
CA ALA A 442 -40.94 19.13 -8.46
C ALA A 442 -42.38 19.00 -7.93
N ASP A 443 -42.64 18.03 -7.04
CA ASP A 443 -43.95 17.79 -6.45
C ASP A 443 -44.22 18.64 -5.19
N GLY A 444 -43.32 19.56 -4.82
CA GLY A 444 -43.51 20.46 -3.67
C GLY A 444 -43.10 19.89 -2.30
N ASN A 445 -42.46 18.72 -2.25
CA ASN A 445 -41.79 18.23 -1.04
C ASN A 445 -40.51 19.04 -0.75
N LEU A 446 -40.17 19.16 0.52
CA LEU A 446 -39.00 19.92 0.98
C LEU A 446 -38.01 19.02 1.71
N ARG A 447 -36.72 19.22 1.47
CA ARG A 447 -35.67 18.77 2.40
C ARG A 447 -35.10 19.97 3.10
N TYR A 448 -35.13 19.92 4.42
CA TYR A 448 -34.75 21.02 5.28
C TYR A 448 -33.79 20.56 6.36
N VAL A 449 -33.11 21.52 6.95
CA VAL A 449 -32.37 21.34 8.18
C VAL A 449 -33.00 22.21 9.27
N GLU A 450 -32.74 21.85 10.52
CA GLU A 450 -33.18 22.66 11.66
C GLU A 450 -32.10 23.66 12.04
N THR A 451 -32.48 24.75 12.71
CA THR A 451 -31.52 25.73 13.24
C THR A 451 -30.49 25.04 14.12
N SER A 452 -29.22 25.41 13.94
CA SER A 452 -28.13 25.05 14.83
C SER A 452 -28.25 25.79 16.17
N ASP A 453 -27.40 25.39 17.12
CA ASP A 453 -27.03 26.17 18.29
C ASP A 453 -26.50 27.57 17.95
N GLU A 454 -26.35 28.45 18.96
CA GLU A 454 -25.92 29.84 18.77
C GLU A 454 -24.53 29.98 18.11
N THR A 455 -23.70 28.94 18.21
CA THR A 455 -22.36 28.92 17.58
C THR A 455 -22.42 28.53 16.10
N GLY A 456 -23.48 27.84 15.67
CA GLY A 456 -23.59 27.28 14.34
C GLY A 456 -22.62 26.11 14.09
N GLU A 457 -22.02 25.54 15.15
CA GLU A 457 -21.10 24.40 15.08
C GLU A 457 -21.84 23.06 15.15
N GLU A 458 -23.06 23.03 15.68
CA GLU A 458 -23.88 21.81 15.73
C GLU A 458 -24.48 21.48 14.35
N GLU A 459 -24.18 20.29 13.85
CA GLU A 459 -24.83 19.79 12.65
C GLU A 459 -26.24 19.28 12.96
N THR A 460 -27.21 19.64 12.14
CA THR A 460 -28.58 19.12 12.23
C THR A 460 -28.88 18.20 11.05
N PRO A 461 -29.74 17.17 11.24
CA PRO A 461 -30.05 16.21 10.18
C PRO A 461 -30.80 16.86 9.02
N VAL A 462 -30.63 16.29 7.83
CA VAL A 462 -31.47 16.63 6.66
C VAL A 462 -32.76 15.82 6.76
N ILE A 463 -33.87 16.54 6.91
CA ILE A 463 -35.21 15.99 7.12
C ILE A 463 -36.05 16.24 5.87
N GLU A 464 -36.82 15.24 5.46
CA GLU A 464 -37.78 15.37 4.37
C GLU A 464 -39.19 15.63 4.91
N TRP A 465 -39.81 16.70 4.41
CA TRP A 465 -41.20 17.07 4.65
C TRP A 465 -42.00 16.83 3.37
N SER A 466 -43.03 15.97 3.47
CA SER A 466 -43.96 15.70 2.38
C SER A 466 -45.17 16.64 2.47
N HIS A 467 -45.55 17.22 1.33
CA HIS A 467 -46.69 18.12 1.25
C HIS A 467 -48.04 17.40 1.40
N ASP A 468 -48.11 16.13 0.98
CA ASP A 468 -49.31 15.28 1.09
C ASP A 468 -49.49 14.70 2.50
N ASN A 469 -48.40 14.31 3.14
CA ASN A 469 -48.40 13.73 4.48
C ASN A 469 -47.21 14.26 5.28
N PRO A 470 -47.37 15.37 6.02
CA PRO A 470 -46.29 16.00 6.79
C PRO A 470 -45.60 15.05 7.77
N THR A 471 -44.47 14.48 7.36
CA THR A 471 -43.61 13.62 8.19
C THR A 471 -42.29 14.33 8.53
N ARG A 472 -41.62 13.86 9.59
CA ARG A 472 -40.27 14.28 9.97
C ARG A 472 -39.30 13.12 9.72
N ASP A 473 -39.10 12.76 8.45
CA ASP A 473 -38.27 11.62 8.07
C ASP A 473 -36.81 12.04 7.90
N VAL A 474 -35.91 11.51 8.74
CA VAL A 474 -34.48 11.82 8.69
C VAL A 474 -33.84 11.02 7.56
N LYS A 475 -33.38 11.73 6.52
CA LYS A 475 -32.73 11.10 5.36
C LYS A 475 -31.22 11.00 5.52
N TYR A 476 -30.61 12.03 6.13
CA TYR A 476 -29.16 12.11 6.30
C TYR A 476 -28.81 12.76 7.64
N GLY A 477 -27.69 12.36 8.23
CA GLY A 477 -27.26 12.88 9.54
C GLY A 477 -26.80 14.35 9.52
N SER A 478 -26.43 14.89 8.35
CA SER A 478 -26.01 16.27 8.15
C SER A 478 -26.05 16.63 6.67
N PHE A 479 -25.96 17.93 6.34
CA PHE A 479 -25.86 18.36 4.94
C PHE A 479 -24.50 17.98 4.31
N SER A 480 -23.42 17.96 5.08
CA SER A 480 -22.13 17.40 4.63
C SER A 480 -22.24 15.93 4.21
N THR A 481 -22.96 15.10 4.99
CA THR A 481 -23.21 13.69 4.66
C THR A 481 -24.08 13.55 3.41
N TYR A 482 -25.07 14.43 3.25
CA TYR A 482 -25.89 14.48 2.04
C TYR A 482 -25.04 14.70 0.78
N LEU A 483 -24.21 15.75 0.79
CA LEU A 483 -23.35 16.11 -0.34
C LEU A 483 -22.32 15.01 -0.66
N SER A 484 -21.66 14.45 0.36
CA SER A 484 -20.65 13.40 0.14
C SER A 484 -21.28 12.12 -0.41
N THR A 485 -22.45 11.73 0.11
CA THR A 485 -23.18 10.56 -0.38
C THR A 485 -23.66 10.77 -1.81
N PHE A 486 -24.14 11.97 -2.14
CA PHE A 486 -24.53 12.29 -3.50
C PHE A 486 -23.35 12.23 -4.48
N ALA A 487 -22.18 12.78 -4.10
CA ALA A 487 -20.95 12.69 -4.89
C ALA A 487 -20.52 11.22 -5.11
N ASP A 488 -20.57 10.37 -4.08
CA ASP A 488 -20.28 8.93 -4.19
C ASP A 488 -21.22 8.24 -5.20
N ARG A 489 -22.52 8.56 -5.14
CA ARG A 489 -23.53 7.98 -6.04
C ARG A 489 -23.39 8.47 -7.49
N LEU A 490 -23.00 9.72 -7.70
CA LEU A 490 -22.66 10.25 -9.03
C LEU A 490 -21.48 9.47 -9.64
N GLU A 491 -20.40 9.26 -8.87
CA GLU A 491 -19.22 8.54 -9.33
C GLU A 491 -19.46 7.03 -9.51
N ALA A 492 -20.39 6.45 -8.73
CA ALA A 492 -20.89 5.09 -8.94
C ALA A 492 -21.75 4.95 -10.21
N GLY A 493 -22.12 6.08 -10.84
CA GLY A 493 -22.91 6.11 -12.07
C GLY A 493 -24.39 5.81 -11.83
N GLU A 494 -24.93 6.14 -10.65
CA GLU A 494 -26.34 5.95 -10.32
C GLU A 494 -27.25 7.01 -10.94
N PHE A 495 -26.69 8.11 -11.43
CA PHE A 495 -27.45 9.18 -12.08
C PHE A 495 -27.17 9.24 -13.58
N ILE A 496 -28.16 9.74 -14.33
CA ILE A 496 -28.05 10.07 -15.75
C ILE A 496 -28.59 11.47 -16.00
N TYR A 497 -28.06 12.08 -17.05
CA TYR A 497 -28.63 13.27 -17.67
C TYR A 497 -29.25 12.84 -19.00
N ASN A 498 -30.58 12.86 -19.11
CA ASN A 498 -31.30 12.41 -20.31
C ASN A 498 -31.99 13.58 -20.99
N THR A 499 -31.40 14.09 -22.07
CA THR A 499 -31.96 15.20 -22.86
C THR A 499 -33.21 14.82 -23.66
N LYS A 500 -33.61 13.53 -23.72
CA LYS A 500 -34.75 13.07 -24.52
C LYS A 500 -36.11 13.20 -23.83
N GLU A 501 -36.15 13.32 -22.51
CA GLU A 501 -37.40 13.30 -21.73
C GLU A 501 -37.91 14.70 -21.35
N HIS A 502 -37.37 15.76 -22.00
CA HIS A 502 -37.70 17.16 -21.70
C HIS A 502 -37.43 17.62 -20.25
N LEU A 503 -36.84 16.76 -19.42
CA LEU A 503 -36.34 17.10 -18.09
C LEU A 503 -34.86 17.48 -18.18
N GLU A 504 -34.54 18.73 -17.85
CA GLU A 504 -33.19 19.27 -17.78
C GLU A 504 -32.46 18.96 -16.45
N GLY A 505 -33.07 18.22 -15.52
CA GLY A 505 -32.45 17.79 -14.25
C GLY A 505 -31.64 16.48 -14.31
N LEU A 506 -30.97 16.14 -13.21
CA LEU A 506 -30.34 14.81 -13.05
C LEU A 506 -31.35 13.79 -12.53
N MET A 507 -31.40 12.61 -13.15
CA MET A 507 -32.32 11.54 -12.78
C MET A 507 -31.58 10.33 -12.23
N SER A 508 -32.13 9.71 -11.18
CA SER A 508 -31.66 8.42 -10.70
C SER A 508 -31.96 7.35 -11.75
N LYS A 509 -31.05 6.39 -11.97
CA LYS A 509 -31.25 5.25 -12.87
C LYS A 509 -32.24 4.20 -12.35
N THR A 510 -32.57 4.28 -11.06
CA THR A 510 -33.40 3.32 -10.31
C THR A 510 -34.87 3.58 -10.50
#